data_AF-A0A409YPE4-F1
#
_entry.id   AF-A0A409YPE4-F1
#
_cell.length_a   1.000
_cell.length_b   1.000
_cell.length_c   1.000
_cell.angle_alpha   90.00
_cell.angle_beta   90.00
_cell.angle_gamma   90.00
#
_symmetry.space_group_name_H-M   'P 1'
#
loop_
_entity.id
_entity.type
_entity.pdbx_description
1 polymer ?
#
loop_
_entity_poly.entity_id
_entity_poly.type
_entity_poly.pdbx_seq_one_letter_code
_entity_poly.pdbx_strand_id
1 'polypeptide(L)'
;MSSNQSFQLPDLLGIMSGLELRTNRHCRFATDASEKWFVEASKASQPQTLPDVGALPSMTTMRLPLLSDAELKYLRSTKLGLLCALCFPMCDAPQLRAMTDLVTLLFYSSIRHSRVQGQASSEDSESPVERPNTYLKGVLGSLEEQGLLRQLKQPLLKSALAKASRSWTERCAQSIQALLDAQAGAPPPIPPPPSSSLRLKQGESKSNALEDYTEWRRELHGTSMILDFAELLEIFEFPQAQPPLCYKIARLKRAFLDVLAFSMDVASYQLTQARHSANPSIRADLNLVSILQTQKRLSLQGAMNLAGNMIREAYAEFRAAEKDILDFLEPPPQETLLPTAKMRLTASMTNLGASLSSSASTFFGWLASASEKNGGQTSPRNLAVPNLGNAPSISVSHSYSPPPSPSPSPSPSSSTYSLALESNTTATTTKRYIEALKDCLVGTLHWAYETELFFGKKGSEVRAFGWVFVDQVPVIPEE
;
A
#
# COMPACT_ATOMS: atom_id res chain seq x y z
N MET A 1 -17.63 -11.77 35.85
CA MET A 1 -16.89 -12.86 35.20
C MET A 1 -16.38 -12.32 33.88
N SER A 2 -15.08 -12.03 33.76
CA SER A 2 -14.50 -11.64 32.47
C SER A 2 -14.64 -12.83 31.54
N SER A 3 -15.46 -12.73 30.49
CA SER A 3 -15.50 -13.79 29.49
C SER A 3 -14.15 -13.76 28.79
N ASN A 4 -13.35 -14.81 28.96
CA ASN A 4 -12.11 -15.04 28.21
C ASN A 4 -12.47 -15.27 26.73
N GLN A 5 -12.92 -14.22 26.05
CA GLN A 5 -13.20 -14.26 24.63
C GLN A 5 -11.86 -14.19 23.91
N SER A 6 -11.61 -15.20 23.09
CA SER A 6 -10.48 -15.23 22.18
C SER A 6 -10.97 -15.63 20.80
N PHE A 7 -10.25 -15.18 19.79
CA PHE A 7 -10.51 -15.55 18.40
C PHE A 7 -9.18 -15.79 17.69
N GLN A 8 -9.23 -16.61 16.64
CA GLN A 8 -8.12 -16.91 15.79
C GLN A 8 -8.15 -15.99 14.56
N LEU A 9 -7.04 -15.29 14.32
CA LEU A 9 -6.80 -14.54 13.10
C LEU A 9 -6.54 -15.48 11.93
N PRO A 10 -6.93 -15.10 10.70
CA PRO A 10 -6.41 -15.75 9.51
C PRO A 10 -4.89 -15.60 9.46
N ASP A 11 -4.21 -16.59 8.91
CA ASP A 11 -2.76 -16.55 8.65
C ASP A 11 -2.46 -15.58 7.49
N LEU A 12 -2.42 -14.29 7.82
CA LEU A 12 -2.24 -13.21 6.85
C LEU A 12 -0.91 -13.33 6.10
N LEU A 13 0.16 -13.73 6.78
CA LEU A 13 1.48 -13.93 6.17
C LEU A 13 1.51 -15.18 5.29
N GLY A 14 0.87 -16.27 5.72
CA GLY A 14 0.74 -17.49 4.94
C GLY A 14 -0.06 -17.31 3.64
N ILE A 15 -1.10 -16.46 3.66
CA ILE A 15 -1.85 -16.08 2.44
C ILE A 15 -0.91 -15.47 1.39
N MET A 16 0.14 -14.76 1.81
CA MET A 16 1.07 -14.04 0.94
C MET A 16 2.48 -14.64 0.93
N SER A 17 2.58 -15.95 1.19
CA SER A 17 3.83 -16.72 1.32
C SER A 17 4.76 -16.76 0.09
N GLY A 18 4.42 -16.04 -0.99
CA GLY A 18 5.26 -15.88 -2.19
C GLY A 18 5.91 -14.50 -2.32
N LEU A 19 5.69 -13.57 -1.38
CA LEU A 19 6.29 -12.24 -1.43
C LEU A 19 7.54 -12.19 -0.55
N GLU A 20 8.63 -11.66 -1.10
CA GLU A 20 9.88 -11.47 -0.36
C GLU A 20 9.79 -10.20 0.50
N LEU A 21 10.05 -10.32 1.81
CA LEU A 21 10.15 -9.16 2.68
C LEU A 21 11.53 -8.53 2.55
N ARG A 22 11.57 -7.27 2.12
CA ARG A 22 12.78 -6.44 2.09
C ARG A 22 12.68 -5.34 3.14
N THR A 23 13.82 -4.83 3.61
CA THR A 23 13.85 -3.76 4.60
C THR A 23 14.89 -2.72 4.23
N ASN A 24 14.49 -1.46 4.23
CA ASN A 24 15.39 -0.35 3.98
C ASN A 24 16.39 -0.18 5.14
N ARG A 25 17.69 -0.18 4.83
CA ARG A 25 18.78 0.04 5.80
C ARG A 25 18.71 1.39 6.54
N HIS A 26 17.99 2.37 5.97
CA HIS A 26 17.82 3.71 6.55
C HIS A 26 16.64 3.79 7.53
N CYS A 27 15.96 2.68 7.84
CA CYS A 27 14.82 2.62 8.77
C CYS A 27 15.04 3.39 10.07
N ARG A 28 16.16 3.13 10.76
CA ARG A 28 16.46 3.77 12.06
C ARG A 28 16.63 5.28 11.91
N PHE A 29 17.41 5.70 10.91
CA PHE A 29 17.64 7.11 10.62
C PHE A 29 16.32 7.85 10.34
N ALA A 30 15.49 7.31 9.44
CA ALA A 30 14.22 7.93 9.08
C ALA A 30 13.27 8.01 10.28
N THR A 31 13.19 6.95 11.08
CA THR A 31 12.38 6.89 12.31
C THR A 31 12.83 7.93 13.34
N ASP A 32 14.08 7.87 13.78
CA ASP A 32 14.59 8.75 14.84
C ASP A 32 14.51 10.22 14.44
N ALA A 33 14.82 10.51 13.17
CA ALA A 33 14.72 11.86 12.66
C ALA A 33 13.24 12.34 12.60
N SER A 34 12.32 11.47 12.17
CA SER A 34 10.87 11.78 12.08
C SER A 34 10.30 12.10 13.45
N GLU A 35 10.55 11.22 14.42
CA GLU A 35 10.14 11.40 15.81
C GLU A 35 10.67 12.71 16.38
N LYS A 36 11.97 13.00 16.17
CA LYS A 36 12.59 14.25 16.62
C LYS A 36 11.87 15.48 16.07
N TRP A 37 11.56 15.48 14.77
CA TRP A 37 10.86 16.60 14.14
C TRP A 37 9.45 16.80 14.71
N PHE A 38 8.68 15.74 14.92
CA PHE A 38 7.35 15.83 15.54
C PHE A 38 7.42 16.40 16.96
N VAL A 39 8.39 15.96 17.76
CA VAL A 39 8.60 16.49 19.12
C VAL A 39 8.96 17.98 19.09
N GLU A 40 9.87 18.39 18.22
CA GLU A 40 10.29 19.79 18.09
C GLU A 40 9.15 20.68 17.55
N ALA A 41 8.43 20.22 16.53
CA ALA A 41 7.31 20.94 15.93
C ALA A 41 6.14 21.09 16.90
N SER A 42 5.85 20.09 17.73
CA SER A 42 4.84 20.21 18.80
C SER A 42 5.24 21.23 19.86
N LYS A 43 6.52 21.25 20.28
CA LYS A 43 7.03 22.24 21.26
C LYS A 43 7.03 23.66 20.71
N ALA A 44 7.42 23.84 19.45
CA ALA A 44 7.47 25.16 18.81
C ALA A 44 6.10 25.83 18.67
N SER A 45 5.02 25.05 18.69
CA SER A 45 3.65 25.57 18.64
C SER A 45 3.12 26.02 20.00
N GLN A 46 3.77 25.67 21.12
CA GLN A 46 3.31 26.11 22.43
C GLN A 46 3.56 27.63 22.61
N PRO A 47 2.58 28.39 23.12
CA PRO A 47 2.78 29.81 23.40
C PRO A 47 3.92 29.96 24.41
N GLN A 48 5.01 30.61 24.01
CA GLN A 48 6.04 31.03 24.96
C GLN A 48 5.39 32.02 25.91
N THR A 49 5.25 31.64 27.18
CA THR A 49 4.89 32.56 28.26
C THR A 49 6.02 33.56 28.43
N LEU A 50 5.97 34.66 27.68
CA LEU A 50 6.82 35.82 27.91
C LEU A 50 6.57 36.31 29.35
N PRO A 51 7.60 36.51 30.17
CA PRO A 51 7.45 37.09 31.49
C PRO A 51 6.99 38.55 31.34
N ASP A 52 5.71 38.73 31.64
CA ASP A 52 4.97 39.93 32.02
C ASP A 52 5.76 41.25 32.04
N VAL A 53 5.57 42.08 31.02
CA VAL A 53 5.79 43.53 31.09
C VAL A 53 4.57 44.24 30.47
N GLY A 54 3.45 44.23 31.20
CA GLY A 54 2.49 45.34 31.23
C GLY A 54 1.70 45.72 29.95
N ALA A 55 1.72 44.93 28.88
CA ALA A 55 0.99 45.24 27.65
C ALA A 55 -0.34 44.48 27.55
N LEU A 56 -1.41 45.20 27.21
CA LEU A 56 -2.77 44.65 27.05
C LEU A 56 -2.82 43.43 26.11
N PRO A 57 -3.68 42.43 26.41
CA PRO A 57 -3.76 41.19 25.65
C PRO A 57 -4.41 41.43 24.28
N SER A 58 -3.60 41.61 23.25
CA SER A 58 -4.07 41.39 21.87
C SER A 58 -4.32 39.89 21.66
N MET A 59 -5.44 39.57 20.98
CA MET A 59 -5.88 38.21 20.63
C MET A 59 -4.74 37.40 20.00
N THR A 60 -3.98 36.71 20.85
CA THR A 60 -2.91 35.82 20.41
C THR A 60 -3.60 34.54 19.99
N THR A 61 -3.63 34.27 18.68
CA THR A 61 -4.18 33.04 18.12
C THR A 61 -3.38 31.86 18.70
N MET A 62 -3.97 31.14 19.66
CA MET A 62 -3.37 29.94 20.24
C MET A 62 -3.07 28.95 19.11
N ARG A 63 -1.78 28.68 18.85
CA ARG A 63 -1.39 27.60 17.95
C ARG A 63 -1.44 26.30 18.74
N LEU A 64 -2.31 25.38 18.32
CA LEU A 64 -2.35 24.03 18.88
C LEU A 64 -1.06 23.28 18.50
N PRO A 65 -0.54 22.41 19.38
CA PRO A 65 0.61 21.57 19.07
C PRO A 65 0.33 20.67 17.86
N LEU A 66 1.40 20.30 17.13
CA LEU A 66 1.29 19.43 15.97
C LEU A 66 0.66 18.09 16.36
N LEU A 67 1.28 17.40 17.32
CA LEU A 67 0.76 16.23 18.00
C LEU A 67 0.56 16.53 19.50
N SER A 68 -0.49 15.98 20.10
CA SER A 68 -0.71 16.08 21.56
C SER A 68 0.33 15.27 22.34
N ASP A 69 0.46 15.52 23.64
CA ASP A 69 1.44 14.82 24.47
C ASP A 69 1.16 13.30 24.55
N ALA A 70 -0.11 12.90 24.53
CA ALA A 70 -0.51 11.51 24.46
C ALA A 70 -0.09 10.88 23.12
N GLU A 71 -0.31 11.58 22.01
CA GLU A 71 0.10 11.14 20.67
C GLU A 71 1.62 10.98 20.56
N LEU A 72 2.40 11.93 21.12
CA LEU A 72 3.86 11.88 21.13
C LEU A 72 4.41 10.70 21.95
N LYS A 73 3.82 10.41 23.12
CA LYS A 73 4.20 9.24 23.93
C LYS A 73 4.00 7.93 23.17
N TYR A 74 2.99 7.89 22.31
CA TYR A 74 2.61 6.70 21.55
C TYR A 74 3.31 6.59 20.19
N LEU A 75 3.87 7.69 19.66
CA LEU A 75 4.47 7.75 18.33
C LEU A 75 5.46 6.61 18.06
N ARG A 76 6.37 6.36 19.00
CA ARG A 76 7.41 5.32 18.83
C ARG A 76 6.85 3.90 18.76
N SER A 77 5.77 3.61 19.48
CA SER A 77 5.17 2.27 19.51
C SER A 77 4.39 1.95 18.23
N THR A 78 3.99 2.98 17.47
CA THR A 78 3.35 2.81 16.15
C THR A 78 4.29 2.24 15.10
N LYS A 79 5.62 2.45 15.26
CA LYS A 79 6.67 2.00 14.35
C LYS A 79 6.43 2.40 12.88
N LEU A 80 5.93 3.61 12.61
CA LEU A 80 5.62 4.05 11.24
C LEU A 80 6.87 4.21 10.36
N GLY A 81 8.03 4.52 10.94
CA GLY A 81 9.29 4.49 10.18
C GLY A 81 9.69 3.09 9.73
N LEU A 82 9.33 2.05 10.50
CA LEU A 82 9.47 0.65 10.07
C LEU A 82 8.50 0.34 8.94
N LEU A 83 7.22 0.76 9.03
CA LEU A 83 6.25 0.60 7.95
C LEU A 83 6.81 1.14 6.63
N CYS A 84 7.27 2.38 6.61
CA CYS A 84 7.86 2.98 5.41
C CYS A 84 9.11 2.23 4.93
N ALA A 85 9.96 1.76 5.84
CA ALA A 85 11.17 1.03 5.47
C ALA A 85 10.88 -0.34 4.86
N LEU A 86 9.78 -0.98 5.23
CA LEU A 86 9.34 -2.25 4.65
C LEU A 86 8.61 -2.04 3.31
N CYS A 87 7.78 -1.00 3.20
CA CYS A 87 7.04 -0.71 1.97
C CYS A 87 7.92 -0.09 0.87
N PHE A 88 8.99 0.62 1.24
CA PHE A 88 9.89 1.30 0.31
C PHE A 88 11.36 0.93 0.56
N PRO A 89 11.73 -0.35 0.32
CA PRO A 89 13.04 -0.88 0.68
C PRO A 89 14.19 -0.25 -0.12
N MET A 90 13.89 0.35 -1.28
CA MET A 90 14.87 0.88 -2.23
C MET A 90 15.11 2.40 -2.09
N CYS A 91 14.35 3.11 -1.24
CA CYS A 91 14.54 4.54 -1.03
C CYS A 91 15.92 4.90 -0.51
N ASP A 92 16.41 6.07 -0.91
CA ASP A 92 17.48 6.73 -0.18
C ASP A 92 16.99 7.28 1.17
N ALA A 93 17.92 7.78 1.98
CA ALA A 93 17.60 8.29 3.31
C ALA A 93 16.66 9.51 3.31
N PRO A 94 16.86 10.55 2.47
CA PRO A 94 15.91 11.66 2.33
C PRO A 94 14.51 11.24 1.89
N GLN A 95 14.37 10.39 0.87
CA GLN A 95 13.08 9.89 0.37
C GLN A 95 12.35 9.12 1.46
N LEU A 96 13.02 8.18 2.12
CA LEU A 96 12.42 7.38 3.18
C LEU A 96 11.97 8.27 4.35
N ARG A 97 12.75 9.30 4.67
CA ARG A 97 12.39 10.26 5.71
C ARG A 97 11.15 11.08 5.33
N ALA A 98 11.06 11.54 4.09
CA ALA A 98 9.87 12.24 3.59
C ALA A 98 8.62 11.38 3.65
N MET A 99 8.72 10.12 3.22
CA MET A 99 7.61 9.16 3.32
C MET A 99 7.21 8.89 4.77
N THR A 100 8.18 8.75 5.68
CA THR A 100 7.91 8.53 7.10
C THR A 100 7.12 9.68 7.72
N ASP A 101 7.47 10.92 7.40
CA ASP A 101 6.73 12.10 7.89
C ASP A 101 5.32 12.17 7.32
N LEU A 102 5.16 11.95 6.01
CA LEU A 102 3.86 11.93 5.34
C LEU A 102 2.93 10.88 5.94
N VAL A 103 3.41 9.63 6.03
CA VAL A 103 2.64 8.51 6.58
C VAL A 103 2.28 8.74 8.03
N THR A 104 3.18 9.36 8.82
CA THR A 104 2.88 9.72 10.21
C THR A 104 1.78 10.78 10.31
N LEU A 105 1.83 11.84 9.50
CA LEU A 105 0.78 12.85 9.49
C LEU A 105 -0.57 12.26 9.08
N LEU A 106 -0.58 11.41 8.04
CA LEU A 106 -1.79 10.71 7.59
C LEU A 106 -2.38 9.82 8.69
N PHE A 107 -1.52 9.04 9.34
CA PHE A 107 -1.93 8.13 10.40
C PHE A 107 -2.64 8.88 11.55
N TYR A 108 -2.05 9.96 12.06
CA TYR A 108 -2.67 10.75 13.13
C TYR A 108 -3.89 11.55 12.64
N SER A 109 -3.90 11.99 11.37
CA SER A 109 -5.07 12.61 10.77
C SER A 109 -6.27 11.65 10.77
N SER A 110 -6.05 10.40 10.35
CA SER A 110 -7.07 9.35 10.37
C SER A 110 -7.55 9.03 11.79
N ILE A 111 -6.64 8.95 12.77
CA ILE A 111 -7.03 8.73 14.19
C ILE A 111 -7.91 9.85 14.71
N ARG A 112 -7.53 11.10 14.48
CA ARG A 112 -8.31 12.26 14.94
C ARG A 112 -9.67 12.32 14.26
N HIS A 113 -9.70 12.00 12.97
CA HIS A 113 -10.93 11.96 12.20
C HIS A 113 -11.92 10.92 12.76
N SER A 114 -11.46 9.72 13.11
CA SER A 114 -12.30 8.70 13.76
C SER A 114 -12.89 9.14 15.10
N ARG A 115 -12.31 10.15 15.77
CA ARG A 115 -12.86 10.71 17.02
C ARG A 115 -13.99 11.70 16.75
N VAL A 116 -13.86 12.55 15.72
CA VAL A 116 -14.83 13.60 15.39
C VAL A 116 -16.13 13.02 14.84
N GLN A 117 -16.07 11.98 14.00
CA GLN A 117 -17.27 11.33 13.46
C GLN A 117 -18.20 10.78 14.54
N GLY A 118 -17.69 10.45 15.73
CA GLY A 118 -18.55 10.01 16.82
C GLY A 118 -19.42 11.12 17.42
N GLN A 119 -18.86 12.34 17.51
CA GLN A 119 -19.52 13.45 18.19
C GLN A 119 -20.61 14.12 17.35
N ALA A 120 -20.54 14.03 16.02
CA ALA A 120 -21.45 14.72 15.09
C ALA A 120 -22.85 14.08 14.93
N SER A 121 -23.23 13.14 15.80
CA SER A 121 -24.53 12.46 15.77
C SER A 121 -25.67 13.20 16.52
N SER A 122 -25.48 14.47 16.90
CA SER A 122 -26.56 15.34 17.38
C SER A 122 -27.23 16.09 16.22
N GLU A 123 -28.53 15.87 16.04
CA GLU A 123 -29.35 16.05 14.83
C GLU A 123 -29.57 17.48 14.28
N ASP A 124 -28.90 18.54 14.74
CA ASP A 124 -29.40 19.92 14.53
C ASP A 124 -28.52 20.89 13.71
N SER A 125 -27.63 20.43 12.82
CA SER A 125 -26.92 21.36 11.92
C SER A 125 -26.59 20.79 10.54
N GLU A 126 -27.60 20.77 9.67
CA GLU A 126 -27.43 20.74 8.22
C GLU A 126 -26.97 22.13 7.71
N SER A 127 -25.78 22.58 8.09
CA SER A 127 -25.11 23.58 7.26
C SER A 127 -24.42 22.84 6.11
N PRO A 128 -24.66 23.20 4.83
CA PRO A 128 -23.90 22.64 3.73
C PRO A 128 -22.43 22.99 3.94
N VAL A 129 -21.64 22.02 4.41
CA VAL A 129 -20.18 22.18 4.41
C VAL A 129 -19.79 22.23 2.95
N GLU A 130 -19.49 23.44 2.45
CA GLU A 130 -18.96 23.62 1.10
C GLU A 130 -17.72 22.75 0.96
N ARG A 131 -17.83 21.67 0.18
CA ARG A 131 -16.72 20.78 -0.07
C ARG A 131 -15.66 21.57 -0.86
N PRO A 132 -14.42 21.70 -0.35
CA PRO A 132 -13.38 22.40 -1.07
C PRO A 132 -13.16 21.74 -2.42
N ASN A 133 -13.38 22.48 -3.50
CA ASN A 133 -13.07 21.98 -4.84
C ASN A 133 -11.54 21.98 -5.02
N THR A 134 -10.93 20.82 -4.75
CA THR A 134 -9.47 20.59 -4.83
C THR A 134 -8.88 20.91 -6.21
N TYR A 135 -9.65 20.74 -7.29
CA TYR A 135 -9.22 21.05 -8.65
C TYR A 135 -8.95 22.53 -8.88
N LEU A 136 -9.62 23.43 -8.15
CA LEU A 136 -9.42 24.88 -8.29
C LEU A 136 -8.25 25.41 -7.46
N LYS A 137 -7.89 24.75 -6.36
CA LYS A 137 -6.82 25.19 -5.44
C LYS A 137 -5.46 24.57 -5.71
N GLY A 138 -5.41 23.52 -6.54
CA GLY A 138 -4.22 22.73 -6.79
C GLY A 138 -3.83 21.85 -5.58
N VAL A 139 -2.85 20.97 -5.77
CA VAL A 139 -2.43 19.98 -4.77
C VAL A 139 -1.92 20.65 -3.48
N LEU A 140 -1.09 21.69 -3.61
CA LEU A 140 -0.55 22.42 -2.46
C LEU A 140 -1.63 23.12 -1.64
N GLY A 141 -2.54 23.86 -2.27
CA GLY A 141 -3.64 24.51 -1.57
C GLY A 141 -4.55 23.51 -0.87
N SER A 142 -4.81 22.37 -1.52
CA SER A 142 -5.58 21.27 -0.91
C SER A 142 -4.90 20.71 0.34
N LEU A 143 -3.57 20.51 0.32
CA LEU A 143 -2.82 20.01 1.48
C LEU A 143 -2.73 21.04 2.62
N GLU A 144 -2.66 22.33 2.29
CA GLU A 144 -2.60 23.41 3.29
C GLU A 144 -3.90 23.55 4.08
N GLU A 145 -5.03 23.18 3.49
CA GLU A 145 -6.33 23.13 4.16
C GLU A 145 -6.48 21.91 5.07
N GLN A 146 -5.66 20.89 4.88
CA GLN A 146 -5.68 19.67 5.67
C GLN A 146 -4.87 19.83 6.95
N GLY A 147 -5.57 19.75 8.09
CA GLY A 147 -5.10 20.19 9.41
C GLY A 147 -3.65 19.85 9.76
N LEU A 148 -3.27 18.57 9.70
CA LEU A 148 -1.90 18.11 9.96
C LEU A 148 -1.00 18.20 8.72
N LEU A 149 -1.54 17.95 7.52
CA LEU A 149 -0.76 17.89 6.27
C LEU A 149 -0.18 19.24 5.86
N ARG A 150 -0.77 20.37 6.28
CA ARG A 150 -0.20 21.72 6.10
C ARG A 150 1.22 21.89 6.68
N GLN A 151 1.62 20.98 7.55
CA GLN A 151 2.91 21.01 8.24
C GLN A 151 3.99 20.25 7.47
N LEU A 152 3.62 19.58 6.37
CA LEU A 152 4.51 18.90 5.45
C LEU A 152 5.29 19.94 4.61
N LYS A 153 6.23 20.64 5.25
CA LYS A 153 7.01 21.73 4.65
C LYS A 153 8.41 21.29 4.23
N GLN A 154 8.65 19.99 4.07
CA GLN A 154 9.96 19.48 3.74
C GLN A 154 10.49 20.07 2.42
N PRO A 155 11.76 20.53 2.37
CA PRO A 155 12.34 21.09 1.15
C PRO A 155 12.30 20.13 -0.04
N LEU A 156 12.50 18.83 0.21
CA LEU A 156 12.47 17.79 -0.82
C LEU A 156 11.10 17.74 -1.50
N LEU A 157 10.02 17.68 -0.72
CA LEU A 157 8.66 17.65 -1.25
C LEU A 157 8.31 18.94 -1.99
N LYS A 158 8.70 20.11 -1.47
CA LYS A 158 8.49 21.38 -2.18
C LYS A 158 9.20 21.41 -3.53
N SER A 159 10.45 20.96 -3.57
CA SER A 159 11.22 20.89 -4.82
C SER A 159 10.64 19.87 -5.80
N ALA A 160 10.13 18.75 -5.31
CA ALA A 160 9.53 17.72 -6.16
C ALA A 160 8.18 18.18 -6.72
N LEU A 161 7.32 18.78 -5.89
CA LEU A 161 6.04 19.36 -6.30
C LEU A 161 6.20 20.42 -7.39
N ALA A 162 7.25 21.25 -7.30
CA ALA A 162 7.54 22.26 -8.32
C ALA A 162 7.92 21.66 -9.70
N LYS A 163 8.36 20.40 -9.73
CA LYS A 163 8.75 19.66 -10.95
C LYS A 163 7.70 18.64 -11.39
N ALA A 164 6.60 18.52 -10.64
CA ALA A 164 5.63 17.47 -10.87
C ALA A 164 4.95 17.61 -12.23
N SER A 165 4.71 16.48 -12.90
CA SER A 165 4.01 16.48 -14.18
C SER A 165 2.54 16.83 -14.00
N ARG A 166 1.89 17.27 -15.09
CA ARG A 166 0.46 17.54 -15.10
C ARG A 166 -0.37 16.28 -14.80
N SER A 167 0.01 15.15 -15.41
CA SER A 167 -0.67 13.86 -15.18
C SER A 167 -0.56 13.41 -13.73
N TRP A 168 0.62 13.58 -13.11
CA TRP A 168 0.80 13.33 -11.68
C TRP A 168 -0.10 14.25 -10.83
N THR A 169 -0.13 15.55 -11.15
CA THR A 169 -0.91 16.54 -10.39
C THR A 169 -2.40 16.22 -10.40
N GLU A 170 -2.93 15.83 -11.57
CA GLU A 170 -4.34 15.44 -11.72
C GLU A 170 -4.67 14.18 -10.92
N ARG A 171 -3.81 13.15 -10.96
CA ARG A 171 -4.00 11.92 -10.14
C ARG A 171 -3.88 12.18 -8.64
N CYS A 172 -2.88 12.94 -8.22
CA CYS A 172 -2.67 13.26 -6.81
C CYS A 172 -3.84 14.09 -6.25
N ALA A 173 -4.38 15.04 -7.02
CA ALA A 173 -5.59 15.77 -6.65
C ALA A 173 -6.80 14.83 -6.47
N GLN A 174 -6.96 13.83 -7.34
CA GLN A 174 -8.01 12.81 -7.19
C GLN A 174 -7.82 11.97 -5.91
N SER A 175 -6.61 11.51 -5.63
CA SER A 175 -6.32 10.74 -4.41
C SER A 175 -6.53 11.55 -3.13
N ILE A 176 -6.16 12.85 -3.14
CA ILE A 176 -6.47 13.76 -2.03
C ILE A 176 -7.98 13.90 -1.89
N GLN A 177 -8.70 14.22 -2.97
CA GLN A 177 -10.15 14.37 -2.92
C GLN A 177 -10.85 13.11 -2.41
N ALA A 178 -10.41 11.92 -2.87
CA ALA A 178 -10.97 10.65 -2.43
C ALA A 178 -10.75 10.42 -0.93
N LEU A 179 -9.58 10.76 -0.39
CA LEU A 179 -9.32 10.76 1.05
C LEU A 179 -10.25 11.72 1.78
N LEU A 180 -10.42 12.94 1.27
CA LEU A 180 -11.29 13.95 1.88
C LEU A 180 -12.75 13.52 1.86
N ASP A 181 -13.22 12.97 0.76
CA ASP A 181 -14.60 12.48 0.62
C ASP A 181 -14.83 11.26 1.54
N ALA A 182 -13.84 10.38 1.68
CA ALA A 182 -13.92 9.25 2.62
C ALA A 182 -13.91 9.73 4.09
N GLN A 183 -13.17 10.78 4.41
CA GLN A 183 -13.16 11.35 5.76
C GLN A 183 -14.44 12.16 6.02
N ALA A 184 -14.71 13.20 5.23
CA ALA A 184 -15.87 14.07 5.41
C ALA A 184 -17.22 13.38 5.17
N GLY A 185 -17.26 12.34 4.32
CA GLY A 185 -18.47 11.59 4.02
C GLY A 185 -19.02 10.86 5.23
N ALA A 186 -20.35 10.85 5.35
CA ALA A 186 -21.01 9.91 6.25
C ALA A 186 -20.57 8.50 5.84
N PRO A 187 -20.13 7.66 6.78
CA PRO A 187 -19.79 6.28 6.47
C PRO A 187 -20.99 5.60 5.81
N PRO A 188 -20.76 4.63 4.90
CA PRO A 188 -21.85 3.99 4.17
C PRO A 188 -22.86 3.40 5.16
N PRO A 189 -24.17 3.56 4.91
CA PRO A 189 -25.21 3.11 5.83
C PRO A 189 -25.10 1.59 5.98
N ILE A 190 -24.80 1.14 7.19
CA ILE A 190 -24.80 -0.28 7.52
C ILE A 190 -26.25 -0.65 7.82
N PRO A 191 -26.91 -1.50 7.00
CA PRO A 191 -28.29 -1.87 7.24
C PRO A 191 -28.41 -2.59 8.59
N PRO A 192 -29.47 -2.31 9.36
CA PRO A 192 -29.68 -2.99 10.64
C PRO A 192 -29.81 -4.50 10.43
N PRO A 193 -29.49 -5.32 11.45
CA PRO A 193 -29.70 -6.77 11.36
C PRO A 193 -31.17 -7.04 10.99
N PRO A 194 -31.45 -7.99 10.08
CA PRO A 194 -32.83 -8.19 9.64
C PRO A 194 -33.69 -8.59 10.84
N SER A 195 -34.64 -7.74 11.24
CA SER A 195 -35.57 -8.08 12.32
C SER A 195 -36.43 -9.27 11.90
N SER A 196 -36.67 -10.21 12.80
CA SER A 196 -37.32 -11.50 12.57
C SER A 196 -38.77 -11.45 12.05
N SER A 197 -39.36 -10.27 11.81
CA SER A 197 -40.82 -10.12 11.78
C SER A 197 -41.43 -9.36 10.60
N LEU A 198 -40.68 -8.80 9.64
CA LEU A 198 -41.33 -8.17 8.46
C LEU A 198 -40.61 -8.54 7.15
N ARG A 199 -40.92 -9.76 6.70
CA ARG A 199 -40.64 -10.25 5.35
C ARG A 199 -41.76 -9.79 4.41
N LEU A 200 -41.82 -8.49 4.12
CA LEU A 200 -42.77 -7.97 3.11
C LEU A 200 -42.02 -7.07 2.12
N LYS A 201 -41.97 -7.58 0.88
CA LYS A 201 -41.53 -6.93 -0.37
C LYS A 201 -40.03 -6.67 -0.52
N GLN A 202 -39.28 -7.78 -0.59
CA GLN A 202 -37.97 -7.82 -1.24
C GLN A 202 -38.15 -7.65 -2.75
N GLY A 203 -37.92 -6.43 -3.22
CA GLY A 203 -37.91 -6.10 -4.64
C GLY A 203 -37.63 -4.63 -4.82
N GLU A 204 -36.43 -4.18 -4.41
CA GLU A 204 -35.70 -3.01 -4.91
C GLU A 204 -34.57 -2.66 -3.92
N SER A 205 -33.35 -2.55 -4.43
CA SER A 205 -32.07 -2.38 -3.71
C SER A 205 -31.69 -3.45 -2.69
N LYS A 206 -31.01 -4.52 -3.16
CA LYS A 206 -29.96 -5.15 -2.33
C LYS A 206 -28.94 -4.05 -2.06
N SER A 207 -29.06 -3.35 -0.93
CA SER A 207 -28.02 -2.45 -0.45
C SER A 207 -26.71 -3.22 -0.45
N ASN A 208 -25.75 -2.74 -1.25
CA ASN A 208 -24.46 -3.37 -1.42
C ASN A 208 -23.47 -2.82 -0.40
N ALA A 209 -23.91 -2.72 0.86
CA ALA A 209 -23.19 -2.03 1.91
C ALA A 209 -21.77 -2.58 2.15
N LEU A 210 -21.49 -3.84 1.79
CA LEU A 210 -20.13 -4.38 1.79
C LEU A 210 -19.27 -3.80 0.66
N GLU A 211 -19.81 -3.62 -0.54
CA GLU A 211 -19.09 -2.98 -1.66
C GLU A 211 -18.91 -1.49 -1.40
N ASP A 212 -19.96 -0.80 -0.94
CA ASP A 212 -19.90 0.62 -0.57
C ASP A 212 -18.85 0.84 0.54
N TYR A 213 -18.84 -0.03 1.55
CA TYR A 213 -17.81 -0.05 2.58
C TYR A 213 -16.42 -0.28 1.99
N THR A 214 -16.28 -1.26 1.10
CA THR A 214 -14.98 -1.57 0.50
C THR A 214 -14.43 -0.38 -0.28
N GLU A 215 -15.27 0.28 -1.09
CA GLU A 215 -14.87 1.48 -1.85
C GLU A 215 -14.43 2.62 -0.93
N TRP A 216 -15.25 2.95 0.07
CA TRP A 216 -14.91 3.94 1.09
C TRP A 216 -13.60 3.60 1.83
N ARG A 217 -13.43 2.32 2.19
CA ARG A 217 -12.35 1.86 3.04
C ARG A 217 -10.98 1.92 2.38
N ARG A 218 -10.91 1.78 1.05
CA ARG A 218 -9.66 1.91 0.26
C ARG A 218 -9.01 3.28 0.43
N GLU A 219 -9.82 4.32 0.50
CA GLU A 219 -9.36 5.71 0.45
C GLU A 219 -9.26 6.37 1.83
N LEU A 220 -9.93 5.82 2.85
CA LEU A 220 -9.98 6.35 4.22
C LEU A 220 -8.61 6.70 4.85
N HIS A 221 -7.57 5.93 4.53
CA HIS A 221 -6.21 6.12 5.08
C HIS A 221 -5.23 6.75 4.09
N GLY A 222 -5.69 7.16 2.91
CA GLY A 222 -4.87 7.85 1.92
C GLY A 222 -3.84 6.94 1.25
N THR A 223 -4.10 5.63 1.12
CA THR A 223 -3.18 4.68 0.49
C THR A 223 -2.85 5.09 -0.94
N SER A 224 -3.85 5.52 -1.73
CA SER A 224 -3.65 6.03 -3.08
C SER A 224 -2.74 7.28 -3.08
N MET A 225 -2.94 8.18 -2.12
CA MET A 225 -2.10 9.37 -1.96
C MET A 225 -0.65 9.01 -1.58
N ILE A 226 -0.44 8.03 -0.72
CA ILE A 226 0.90 7.53 -0.36
C ILE A 226 1.64 7.04 -1.62
N LEU A 227 0.96 6.31 -2.51
CA LEU A 227 1.57 5.86 -3.77
C LEU A 227 1.91 7.02 -4.70
N ASP A 228 1.04 8.03 -4.82
CA ASP A 228 1.31 9.21 -5.65
C ASP A 228 2.51 10.01 -5.11
N PHE A 229 2.64 10.16 -3.79
CA PHE A 229 3.79 10.82 -3.20
C PHE A 229 5.08 10.00 -3.32
N ALA A 230 4.97 8.66 -3.31
CA ALA A 230 6.14 7.82 -3.55
C ALA A 230 6.65 7.99 -4.99
N GLU A 231 5.75 8.13 -5.95
CA GLU A 231 6.12 8.48 -7.33
C GLU A 231 6.74 9.88 -7.44
N LEU A 232 6.15 10.87 -6.76
CA LEU A 232 6.69 12.24 -6.73
C LEU A 232 8.14 12.28 -6.23
N LEU A 233 8.46 11.42 -5.27
CA LEU A 233 9.79 11.29 -4.70
C LEU A 233 10.72 10.38 -5.52
N GLU A 234 10.32 9.97 -6.72
CA GLU A 234 11.08 9.12 -7.63
C GLU A 234 11.45 7.75 -7.01
N ILE A 235 10.62 7.24 -6.09
CA ILE A 235 10.81 5.91 -5.49
C ILE A 235 10.46 4.82 -6.51
N PHE A 236 9.38 5.06 -7.25
CA PHE A 236 8.99 4.32 -8.45
C PHE A 236 8.27 5.28 -9.39
N GLU A 237 7.92 4.83 -10.60
CA GLU A 237 7.16 5.63 -11.56
C GLU A 237 5.81 4.95 -11.83
N PHE A 238 4.72 5.71 -11.85
CA PHE A 238 3.43 5.16 -12.24
C PHE A 238 3.40 4.96 -13.76
N PRO A 239 3.10 3.75 -14.27
CA PRO A 239 3.19 3.50 -15.69
C PRO A 239 2.14 4.29 -16.47
N GLN A 240 2.58 5.19 -17.34
CA GLN A 240 1.70 5.91 -18.28
C GLN A 240 1.38 5.01 -19.47
N ALA A 241 0.51 4.01 -19.23
CA ALA A 241 0.10 3.05 -20.23
C ALA A 241 -1.13 3.53 -21.02
N GLN A 242 -1.22 3.14 -22.29
CA GLN A 242 -2.44 3.26 -23.09
C GLN A 242 -3.35 2.03 -22.90
N PRO A 243 -4.65 2.11 -23.27
CA PRO A 243 -5.51 0.94 -23.33
C PRO A 243 -4.92 -0.16 -24.24
N PRO A 244 -5.03 -1.46 -23.87
CA PRO A 244 -5.76 -1.99 -22.71
C PRO A 244 -4.94 -2.09 -21.42
N LEU A 245 -3.63 -1.81 -21.46
CA LEU A 245 -2.71 -2.02 -20.32
C LEU A 245 -3.08 -1.14 -19.11
N CYS A 246 -3.54 0.10 -19.32
CA CYS A 246 -3.98 0.96 -18.22
C CYS A 246 -5.15 0.36 -17.41
N TYR A 247 -6.08 -0.34 -18.06
CA TYR A 247 -7.19 -1.02 -17.37
C TYR A 247 -6.70 -2.21 -16.54
N LYS A 248 -5.71 -2.95 -17.03
CA LYS A 248 -5.07 -4.05 -16.28
C LYS A 248 -4.34 -3.51 -15.05
N ILE A 249 -3.60 -2.40 -15.18
CA ILE A 249 -2.91 -1.73 -14.07
C ILE A 249 -3.92 -1.21 -13.03
N ALA A 250 -5.04 -0.63 -13.48
CA ALA A 250 -6.10 -0.18 -12.57
C ALA A 250 -6.71 -1.34 -11.78
N ARG A 251 -6.96 -2.49 -12.44
CA ARG A 251 -7.43 -3.73 -11.79
C ARG A 251 -6.41 -4.24 -10.76
N LEU A 252 -5.13 -4.26 -11.10
CA LEU A 252 -4.05 -4.62 -10.16
C LEU A 252 -4.05 -3.70 -8.93
N LYS A 253 -4.10 -2.37 -9.13
CA LYS A 253 -4.13 -1.38 -8.04
C LYS A 253 -5.37 -1.59 -7.14
N ARG A 254 -6.54 -1.85 -7.73
CA ARG A 254 -7.77 -2.11 -6.96
C ARG A 254 -7.64 -3.34 -6.08
N ALA A 255 -7.16 -4.46 -6.63
CA ALA A 255 -6.94 -5.68 -5.86
C ALA A 255 -5.90 -5.49 -4.75
N PHE A 256 -4.82 -4.75 -5.02
CA PHE A 256 -3.84 -4.35 -4.01
C PHE A 256 -4.50 -3.59 -2.83
N LEU A 257 -5.33 -2.58 -3.13
CA LEU A 257 -6.02 -1.78 -2.11
C LEU A 257 -7.00 -2.63 -1.29
N ASP A 258 -7.68 -3.60 -1.92
CA ASP A 258 -8.59 -4.52 -1.22
C ASP A 258 -7.84 -5.41 -0.22
N VAL A 259 -6.71 -6.00 -0.63
CA VAL A 259 -5.87 -6.81 0.27
C VAL A 259 -5.43 -6.00 1.49
N LEU A 260 -4.97 -4.76 1.29
CA LEU A 260 -4.56 -3.89 2.39
C LEU A 260 -5.75 -3.53 3.30
N ALA A 261 -6.86 -3.05 2.73
CA ALA A 261 -8.02 -2.62 3.49
C ALA A 261 -8.54 -3.74 4.39
N PHE A 262 -8.75 -4.93 3.82
CA PHE A 262 -9.29 -6.08 4.56
C PHE A 262 -8.31 -6.61 5.61
N SER A 263 -7.02 -6.68 5.30
CA SER A 263 -6.01 -7.13 6.26
C SER A 263 -5.88 -6.17 7.45
N MET A 264 -5.93 -4.87 7.19
CA MET A 264 -5.90 -3.85 8.24
C MET A 264 -7.15 -3.90 9.11
N ASP A 265 -8.33 -4.19 8.56
CA ASP A 265 -9.54 -4.37 9.35
C ASP A 265 -9.48 -5.60 10.26
N VAL A 266 -8.96 -6.71 9.75
CA VAL A 266 -8.74 -7.92 10.56
C VAL A 266 -7.78 -7.64 11.71
N ALA A 267 -6.64 -7.00 11.43
CA ALA A 267 -5.65 -6.67 12.46
C ALA A 267 -6.19 -5.65 13.48
N SER A 268 -6.92 -4.64 13.01
CA SER A 268 -7.42 -3.54 13.85
C SER A 268 -8.78 -3.81 14.52
N TYR A 269 -9.39 -4.97 14.31
CA TYR A 269 -10.71 -5.28 14.86
C TYR A 269 -10.78 -5.04 16.38
N GLN A 270 -9.86 -5.66 17.13
CA GLN A 270 -9.84 -5.55 18.59
C GLN A 270 -9.64 -4.10 19.06
N LEU A 271 -8.74 -3.38 18.38
CA LEU A 271 -8.50 -1.97 18.66
C LEU A 271 -9.76 -1.14 18.42
N THR A 272 -10.49 -1.43 17.36
CA THR A 272 -11.74 -0.73 16.99
C THR A 272 -12.84 -0.99 18.02
N GLN A 273 -13.03 -2.25 18.44
CA GLN A 273 -14.00 -2.61 19.48
C GLN A 273 -13.67 -1.95 20.83
N ALA A 274 -12.38 -1.91 21.19
CA ALA A 274 -11.96 -1.30 22.44
C ALA A 274 -12.16 0.21 22.45
N ARG A 275 -11.87 0.89 21.33
CA ARG A 275 -12.13 2.33 21.18
C ARG A 275 -13.62 2.66 21.30
N HIS A 276 -14.50 1.87 20.70
CA HIS A 276 -15.95 2.03 20.92
C HIS A 276 -16.31 1.77 22.38
N SER A 277 -15.74 0.75 23.02
CA SER A 277 -16.05 0.45 24.42
C SER A 277 -15.64 1.60 25.35
N ALA A 278 -14.50 2.25 25.08
CA ALA A 278 -14.04 3.44 25.80
C ALA A 278 -14.88 4.69 25.47
N ASN A 279 -15.24 4.86 24.20
CA ASN A 279 -16.01 5.98 23.71
C ASN A 279 -17.10 5.51 22.74
N PRO A 280 -18.37 5.34 23.20
CA PRO A 280 -19.47 4.83 22.39
C PRO A 280 -19.83 5.66 21.16
N SER A 281 -19.31 6.89 21.05
CA SER A 281 -19.44 7.70 19.86
C SER A 281 -18.63 7.13 18.68
N ILE A 282 -17.52 6.43 18.96
CA ILE A 282 -16.71 5.79 17.92
C ILE A 282 -17.46 4.56 17.38
N ARG A 283 -17.74 4.57 16.08
CA ARG A 283 -18.47 3.52 15.36
C ARG A 283 -17.64 2.23 15.21
N ALA A 284 -17.87 1.20 16.03
CA ALA A 284 -17.18 -0.09 15.86
C ALA A 284 -17.70 -0.95 14.71
N ASP A 285 -18.86 -0.59 14.16
CA ASP A 285 -19.44 -1.24 13.00
C ASP A 285 -18.72 -0.88 11.70
N LEU A 286 -17.84 0.14 11.70
CA LEU A 286 -16.98 0.51 10.56
C LEU A 286 -15.70 -0.32 10.52
N ASN A 287 -15.87 -1.63 10.49
CA ASN A 287 -14.81 -2.61 10.31
C ASN A 287 -15.37 -3.81 9.54
N LEU A 288 -14.61 -4.36 8.59
CA LEU A 288 -15.04 -5.50 7.79
C LEU A 288 -15.63 -6.63 8.65
N VAL A 289 -14.98 -7.01 9.75
CA VAL A 289 -15.42 -8.12 10.60
C VAL A 289 -16.77 -7.78 11.25
N SER A 290 -16.94 -6.57 11.78
CA SER A 290 -18.21 -6.11 12.37
C SER A 290 -19.34 -6.08 11.34
N ILE A 291 -19.06 -5.66 10.11
CA ILE A 291 -20.02 -5.66 8.99
C ILE A 291 -20.44 -7.09 8.67
N LEU A 292 -19.49 -8.03 8.59
CA LEU A 292 -19.77 -9.43 8.34
C LEU A 292 -20.58 -10.08 9.47
N GLN A 293 -20.27 -9.78 10.75
CA GLN A 293 -21.08 -10.22 11.88
C GLN A 293 -22.54 -9.74 11.75
N THR A 294 -22.73 -8.47 11.37
CA THR A 294 -24.06 -7.84 11.29
C THR A 294 -24.86 -8.31 10.08
N GLN A 295 -24.29 -8.20 8.88
CA GLN A 295 -25.00 -8.48 7.62
C GLN A 295 -25.15 -9.97 7.34
N LYS A 296 -24.17 -10.79 7.75
CA LYS A 296 -24.17 -12.24 7.52
C LYS A 296 -24.56 -13.04 8.76
N ARG A 297 -24.82 -12.37 9.90
CA ARG A 297 -25.19 -12.99 11.19
C ARG A 297 -24.17 -14.04 11.65
N LEU A 298 -22.89 -13.74 11.45
CA LEU A 298 -21.80 -14.64 11.81
C LEU A 298 -21.37 -14.40 13.26
N SER A 299 -20.89 -15.46 13.92
CA SER A 299 -20.09 -15.29 15.13
C SER A 299 -18.80 -14.52 14.81
N LEU A 300 -18.10 -14.01 15.83
CA LEU A 300 -16.81 -13.35 15.64
C LEU A 300 -15.84 -14.23 14.84
N GLN A 301 -15.67 -15.49 15.25
CA GLN A 301 -14.80 -16.42 14.52
C GLN A 301 -15.29 -16.68 13.09
N GLY A 302 -16.61 -16.81 12.89
CA GLY A 302 -17.18 -16.99 11.55
C GLY A 302 -16.91 -15.79 10.63
N ALA A 303 -17.03 -14.57 11.16
CA ALA A 303 -16.71 -13.35 10.44
C ALA A 303 -15.20 -13.21 10.15
N MET A 304 -14.34 -13.55 11.11
CA MET A 304 -12.88 -13.59 10.92
C MET A 304 -12.47 -14.57 9.83
N ASN A 305 -13.05 -15.77 9.82
CA ASN A 305 -12.79 -16.78 8.79
C ASN A 305 -13.24 -16.29 7.41
N LEU A 306 -14.43 -15.67 7.33
CA LEU A 306 -14.93 -15.11 6.06
C LEU A 306 -14.06 -13.93 5.59
N ALA A 307 -13.64 -13.03 6.47
CA ALA A 307 -12.70 -11.97 6.13
C ALA A 307 -11.36 -12.52 5.62
N GLY A 308 -10.85 -13.59 6.25
CA GLY A 308 -9.67 -14.32 5.77
C GLY A 308 -9.83 -14.87 4.35
N ASN A 309 -11.00 -15.40 4.01
CA ASN A 309 -11.30 -15.84 2.65
C ASN A 309 -11.37 -14.67 1.66
N MET A 310 -11.99 -13.54 2.06
CA MET A 310 -12.02 -12.33 1.23
C MET A 310 -10.61 -11.78 0.94
N ILE A 311 -9.71 -11.80 1.94
CA ILE A 311 -8.29 -11.42 1.74
C ILE A 311 -7.61 -12.37 0.76
N ARG A 312 -7.85 -13.68 0.89
CA ARG A 312 -7.30 -14.69 -0.03
C ARG A 312 -7.79 -14.51 -1.46
N GLU A 313 -9.08 -14.22 -1.65
CA GLU A 313 -9.68 -13.93 -2.95
C GLU A 313 -9.11 -12.65 -3.56
N ALA A 314 -9.01 -11.56 -2.78
CA ALA A 314 -8.42 -10.31 -3.23
C ALA A 314 -6.93 -10.48 -3.62
N TYR A 315 -6.17 -11.29 -2.88
CA TYR A 315 -4.78 -11.58 -3.21
C TYR A 315 -4.65 -12.48 -4.45
N ALA A 316 -5.53 -13.46 -4.62
CA ALA A 316 -5.58 -14.25 -5.85
C ALA A 316 -5.88 -13.38 -7.07
N GLU A 317 -6.79 -12.42 -6.94
CA GLU A 317 -7.11 -11.43 -7.98
C GLU A 317 -5.92 -10.52 -8.29
N PHE A 318 -5.18 -10.07 -7.27
CA PHE A 318 -3.93 -9.33 -7.45
C PHE A 318 -2.91 -10.13 -8.27
N ARG A 319 -2.69 -11.41 -7.92
CA ARG A 319 -1.76 -12.30 -8.64
C ARG A 319 -2.22 -12.60 -10.06
N ALA A 320 -3.52 -12.74 -10.28
CA ALA A 320 -4.09 -12.93 -11.62
C ALA A 320 -3.88 -11.69 -12.49
N ALA A 321 -4.11 -10.49 -11.94
CA ALA A 321 -3.88 -9.22 -12.64
C ALA A 321 -2.39 -8.99 -12.93
N GLU A 322 -1.50 -9.32 -11.99
CA GLU A 322 -0.05 -9.27 -12.19
C GLU A 322 0.36 -10.16 -13.37
N LYS A 323 -0.07 -11.43 -13.37
CA LYS A 323 0.23 -12.37 -14.45
C LYS A 323 -0.28 -11.85 -15.79
N ASP A 324 -1.53 -11.39 -15.84
CA ASP A 324 -2.16 -10.86 -17.05
C ASP A 324 -1.40 -9.64 -17.63
N ILE A 325 -0.83 -8.80 -16.76
CA ILE A 325 0.05 -7.69 -17.19
C ILE A 325 1.38 -8.22 -17.72
N LEU A 326 2.01 -9.15 -17.02
CA LEU A 326 3.31 -9.69 -17.42
C LEU A 326 3.23 -10.43 -18.75
N ASP A 327 2.22 -11.28 -18.93
CA ASP A 327 1.95 -11.99 -20.18
C ASP A 327 1.68 -11.00 -21.34
N PHE A 328 1.03 -9.86 -21.06
CA PHE A 328 0.81 -8.79 -22.05
C PHE A 328 2.10 -8.04 -22.44
N LEU A 329 3.07 -7.94 -21.53
CA LEU A 329 4.35 -7.27 -21.76
C LEU A 329 5.39 -8.18 -22.41
N GLU A 330 5.19 -9.50 -22.42
CA GLU A 330 6.09 -10.42 -23.09
C GLU A 330 5.97 -10.26 -24.61
N PRO A 331 7.09 -10.11 -25.33
CA PRO A 331 7.04 -10.09 -26.79
C PRO A 331 6.50 -11.43 -27.29
N PRO A 332 5.72 -11.45 -28.40
CA PRO A 332 5.31 -12.71 -29.00
C PRO A 332 6.56 -13.57 -29.23
N PRO A 333 6.50 -14.88 -28.98
CA PRO A 333 7.61 -15.77 -29.28
C PRO A 333 8.06 -15.45 -30.69
N GLN A 334 9.31 -15.02 -30.85
CA GLN A 334 9.86 -14.89 -32.19
C GLN A 334 9.79 -16.30 -32.76
N GLU A 335 8.85 -16.53 -33.67
CA GLU A 335 8.88 -17.70 -34.53
C GLU A 335 10.26 -17.65 -35.15
N THR A 336 11.17 -18.47 -34.63
CA THR A 336 12.42 -18.79 -35.26
C THR A 336 12.01 -19.28 -36.64
N LEU A 337 12.08 -18.38 -37.62
CA LEU A 337 11.99 -18.69 -39.03
C LEU A 337 13.08 -19.73 -39.26
N LEU A 338 12.68 -21.00 -39.16
CA LEU A 338 13.48 -22.12 -39.60
C LEU A 338 13.94 -21.74 -41.01
N PRO A 339 15.25 -21.71 -41.27
CA PRO A 339 15.74 -21.41 -42.60
C PRO A 339 15.03 -22.39 -43.54
N THR A 340 14.34 -21.84 -44.53
CA THR A 340 13.53 -22.56 -45.51
C THR A 340 14.36 -23.69 -46.10
N ALA A 341 14.22 -24.88 -45.49
CA ALA A 341 14.72 -26.10 -46.06
C ALA A 341 13.97 -26.28 -47.37
N LYS A 342 14.68 -26.16 -48.50
CA LYS A 342 14.21 -26.54 -49.82
C LYS A 342 13.74 -27.99 -49.75
N MET A 343 12.45 -28.20 -49.49
CA MET A 343 11.88 -29.53 -49.37
C MET A 343 11.37 -29.97 -50.75
N ARG A 344 12.11 -30.93 -51.30
CA ARG A 344 11.85 -31.68 -52.53
C ARG A 344 10.57 -32.50 -52.33
N LEU A 345 9.60 -32.36 -53.24
CA LEU A 345 8.37 -33.15 -53.25
C LEU A 345 8.67 -34.65 -53.41
N THR A 346 8.19 -35.46 -52.46
CA THR A 346 7.74 -36.83 -52.75
C THR A 346 6.46 -37.09 -51.98
N ALA A 347 5.39 -37.39 -52.72
CA ALA A 347 4.06 -37.69 -52.22
C ALA A 347 4.01 -39.08 -51.56
N SER A 348 3.22 -39.21 -50.49
CA SER A 348 2.42 -40.42 -50.26
C SER A 348 1.27 -40.12 -49.30
N MET A 349 0.08 -40.53 -49.72
CA MET A 349 -1.18 -40.45 -49.00
C MET A 349 -1.30 -41.61 -47.99
N THR A 350 -1.96 -41.41 -46.84
CA THR A 350 -3.30 -41.97 -46.53
C THR A 350 -3.64 -41.93 -45.03
N ASN A 351 -4.89 -41.51 -44.79
CA ASN A 351 -5.91 -42.06 -43.87
C ASN A 351 -5.96 -41.76 -42.35
N LEU A 352 -7.07 -41.05 -42.04
CA LEU A 352 -8.16 -41.34 -41.10
C LEU A 352 -7.94 -41.30 -39.58
N GLY A 353 -8.88 -40.62 -38.90
CA GLY A 353 -9.40 -41.05 -37.60
C GLY A 353 -9.89 -39.93 -36.70
N ALA A 354 -11.20 -39.71 -36.63
CA ALA A 354 -11.90 -38.74 -35.79
C ALA A 354 -11.98 -39.12 -34.30
N SER A 355 -12.20 -38.16 -33.39
CA SER A 355 -13.38 -38.08 -32.50
C SER A 355 -13.22 -37.08 -31.34
N LEU A 356 -14.36 -36.51 -30.97
CA LEU A 356 -14.68 -35.48 -29.97
C LEU A 356 -14.81 -35.99 -28.52
N SER A 357 -14.91 -35.01 -27.60
CA SER A 357 -15.60 -35.05 -26.28
C SER A 357 -14.78 -35.64 -25.12
N SER A 358 -14.90 -35.28 -23.83
CA SER A 358 -15.71 -34.32 -23.07
C SER A 358 -15.15 -34.30 -21.62
N SER A 359 -15.41 -33.23 -20.88
CA SER A 359 -15.68 -33.16 -19.42
C SER A 359 -14.64 -33.56 -18.36
N ALA A 360 -14.30 -32.54 -17.54
CA ALA A 360 -14.46 -32.45 -16.09
C ALA A 360 -13.81 -33.47 -15.12
N SER A 361 -13.11 -32.87 -14.16
CA SER A 361 -13.06 -33.17 -12.71
C SER A 361 -11.91 -34.02 -12.14
N THR A 362 -11.36 -33.45 -11.06
CA THR A 362 -10.71 -34.08 -9.89
C THR A 362 -9.25 -34.49 -10.04
N PHE A 363 -8.35 -33.79 -9.33
CA PHE A 363 -7.14 -34.43 -8.79
C PHE A 363 -6.62 -33.68 -7.54
N PHE A 364 -6.94 -34.22 -6.36
CA PHE A 364 -6.20 -34.01 -5.12
C PHE A 364 -5.27 -35.22 -4.91
N GLY A 365 -4.05 -34.98 -4.44
CA GLY A 365 -3.35 -35.95 -3.57
C GLY A 365 -1.97 -36.42 -4.02
N TRP A 366 -0.92 -35.77 -3.50
CA TRP A 366 0.38 -36.29 -3.00
C TRP A 366 1.36 -35.10 -2.90
N LEU A 367 2.13 -34.82 -1.84
CA LEU A 367 2.82 -35.70 -0.89
C LEU A 367 3.06 -34.95 0.44
N ALA A 368 3.00 -35.69 1.54
CA ALA A 368 3.58 -35.33 2.83
C ALA A 368 4.83 -36.20 3.10
N SER A 369 5.78 -35.61 3.85
CA SER A 369 6.71 -36.26 4.79
C SER A 369 8.17 -36.50 4.36
N ALA A 370 9.09 -35.80 5.06
CA ALA A 370 10.33 -36.25 5.73
C ALA A 370 11.13 -34.96 6.06
N SER A 371 11.39 -34.54 7.30
CA SER A 371 12.06 -35.11 8.47
C SER A 371 13.57 -35.36 8.34
N GLU A 372 14.31 -34.72 9.27
CA GLU A 372 15.66 -34.97 9.81
C GLU A 372 16.94 -34.29 9.25
N LYS A 373 17.49 -33.42 10.13
CA LYS A 373 18.87 -33.32 10.68
C LYS A 373 20.09 -33.13 9.75
N ASN A 374 20.77 -31.98 9.96
CA ASN A 374 22.20 -31.79 10.32
C ASN A 374 22.50 -30.28 10.16
N GLY A 375 23.17 -29.53 11.05
CA GLY A 375 24.39 -29.82 11.79
C GLY A 375 25.59 -29.23 11.04
N GLY A 376 26.07 -28.03 11.40
CA GLY A 376 27.31 -27.48 10.82
C GLY A 376 27.58 -25.99 11.07
N GLN A 377 28.35 -25.70 12.12
CA GLN A 377 29.06 -24.44 12.33
C GLN A 377 30.20 -24.26 11.30
N THR A 378 30.43 -23.03 10.81
CA THR A 378 31.79 -22.47 10.61
C THR A 378 31.75 -20.93 10.57
N SER A 379 32.63 -20.31 11.36
CA SER A 379 32.96 -18.88 11.38
C SER A 379 34.02 -18.52 10.31
N PRO A 380 34.31 -17.22 10.05
CA PRO A 380 34.88 -16.75 8.79
C PRO A 380 36.41 -16.67 8.81
N ARG A 381 37.02 -16.79 7.61
CA ARG A 381 38.43 -16.45 7.36
C ARG A 381 38.53 -15.10 6.64
N ASN A 382 39.21 -14.17 7.29
CA ASN A 382 39.87 -13.01 6.70
C ASN A 382 40.86 -13.46 5.62
N LEU A 383 40.87 -12.80 4.46
CA LEU A 383 42.07 -12.67 3.64
C LEU A 383 42.14 -11.28 3.01
N ALA A 384 43.35 -10.75 3.11
CA ALA A 384 43.76 -9.39 2.81
C ALA A 384 43.95 -9.13 1.30
N VAL A 385 43.93 -7.83 1.00
CA VAL A 385 44.39 -7.15 -0.21
C VAL A 385 45.80 -7.61 -0.63
N PRO A 386 46.10 -7.61 -1.93
CA PRO A 386 47.27 -6.82 -2.32
C PRO A 386 47.02 -5.87 -3.49
N ASN A 387 47.72 -4.76 -3.35
CA ASN A 387 47.86 -3.59 -4.19
C ASN A 387 48.92 -3.88 -5.29
N LEU A 388 48.61 -3.60 -6.54
CA LEU A 388 49.54 -3.56 -7.69
C LEU A 388 49.04 -2.39 -8.56
N GLY A 389 49.79 -1.35 -8.89
CA GLY A 389 51.23 -1.27 -9.11
C GLY A 389 51.45 -0.91 -10.58
N ASN A 390 51.65 0.39 -10.82
CA ASN A 390 51.91 1.05 -12.12
C ASN A 390 52.99 0.36 -12.99
N ALA A 391 52.79 0.29 -14.31
CA ALA A 391 53.81 0.42 -15.38
C ALA A 391 53.13 0.51 -16.78
N PRO A 392 53.85 0.76 -17.90
CA PRO A 392 53.85 2.04 -18.61
C PRO A 392 53.18 2.00 -20.00
N SER A 393 52.90 3.20 -20.51
CA SER A 393 52.43 3.50 -21.86
C SER A 393 53.47 3.20 -22.93
N ILE A 394 53.12 2.35 -23.89
CA ILE A 394 53.84 2.14 -25.16
C ILE A 394 52.94 2.60 -26.30
N SER A 395 53.35 3.68 -26.98
CA SER A 395 52.73 4.18 -28.19
C SER A 395 53.28 3.42 -29.41
N VAL A 396 52.45 2.63 -30.08
CA VAL A 396 52.75 2.06 -31.40
C VAL A 396 51.84 2.72 -32.43
N SER A 397 52.45 3.50 -33.33
CA SER A 397 51.81 4.09 -34.50
C SER A 397 51.76 3.05 -35.63
N HIS A 398 50.60 2.46 -35.88
CA HIS A 398 50.33 1.71 -37.11
C HIS A 398 49.37 2.49 -38.01
N SER A 399 49.87 2.88 -39.19
CA SER A 399 49.08 3.38 -40.30
C SER A 399 48.28 2.24 -40.94
N TYR A 400 46.99 2.17 -40.63
CA TYR A 400 46.05 1.29 -41.32
C TYR A 400 45.31 2.09 -42.40
N SER A 401 45.42 1.65 -43.65
CA SER A 401 44.53 2.08 -44.73
C SER A 401 43.15 1.43 -44.56
N PRO A 402 42.04 2.18 -44.69
CA PRO A 402 40.71 1.61 -44.52
C PRO A 402 40.31 0.76 -45.74
N PRO A 403 39.63 -0.38 -45.54
CA PRO A 403 39.01 -1.13 -46.63
C PRO A 403 37.79 -0.37 -47.20
N PRO A 404 37.40 -0.66 -48.46
CA PRO A 404 36.31 0.04 -49.14
C PRO A 404 34.97 -0.14 -48.42
N SER A 405 34.26 0.97 -48.28
CA SER A 405 32.98 1.12 -47.61
C SER A 405 31.94 0.14 -48.16
N PRO A 406 31.26 -0.67 -47.32
CA PRO A 406 30.08 -1.39 -47.73
C PRO A 406 28.94 -0.40 -48.05
N SER A 407 28.26 -0.65 -49.16
CA SER A 407 27.08 0.08 -49.63
C SER A 407 26.07 0.30 -48.50
N PRO A 408 25.44 1.48 -48.38
CA PRO A 408 24.50 1.76 -47.30
C PRO A 408 23.31 0.80 -47.42
N SER A 409 23.24 -0.14 -46.47
CA SER A 409 22.06 -0.95 -46.24
C SER A 409 20.91 -0.01 -45.89
N PRO A 410 19.66 -0.27 -46.31
CA PRO A 410 18.53 0.59 -46.01
C PRO A 410 18.39 0.70 -44.48
N SER A 411 18.71 1.88 -43.96
CA SER A 411 18.57 2.21 -42.54
C SER A 411 17.11 1.97 -42.16
N PRO A 412 16.82 1.23 -41.08
CA PRO A 412 15.46 1.16 -40.57
C PRO A 412 15.01 2.60 -40.29
N SER A 413 13.84 2.96 -40.77
CA SER A 413 13.31 4.31 -40.63
C SER A 413 13.30 4.72 -39.16
N SER A 414 13.71 5.96 -38.87
CA SER A 414 13.86 6.51 -37.50
C SER A 414 12.61 6.33 -36.61
N SER A 415 11.45 6.09 -37.21
CA SER A 415 10.17 5.83 -36.52
C SER A 415 10.14 4.48 -35.79
N THR A 416 10.73 3.42 -36.36
CA THR A 416 10.68 2.07 -35.76
C THR A 416 11.53 1.97 -34.49
N TYR A 417 12.63 2.72 -34.41
CA TYR A 417 13.47 2.77 -33.21
C TYR A 417 12.81 3.50 -32.03
N SER A 418 12.03 4.55 -32.27
CA SER A 418 11.32 5.29 -31.20
C SER A 418 10.28 4.41 -30.52
N LEU A 419 9.47 3.70 -31.30
CA LEU A 419 8.39 2.85 -30.79
C LEU A 419 8.92 1.66 -29.95
N ALA A 420 10.05 1.07 -30.35
CA ALA A 420 10.67 -0.03 -29.60
C ALA A 420 11.31 0.44 -28.28
N LEU A 421 11.80 1.68 -28.23
CA LEU A 421 12.38 2.26 -27.02
C LEU A 421 11.29 2.65 -26.00
N GLU A 422 10.19 3.22 -26.48
CA GLU A 422 9.02 3.58 -25.66
C GLU A 422 8.34 2.35 -25.05
N SER A 423 8.22 1.25 -25.81
CA SER A 423 7.63 0.00 -25.31
C SER A 423 8.49 -0.67 -24.23
N ASN A 424 9.81 -0.71 -24.41
CA ASN A 424 10.75 -1.25 -23.42
C ASN A 424 10.75 -0.43 -22.11
N THR A 425 10.64 0.90 -22.22
CA THR A 425 10.55 1.79 -21.06
C THR A 425 9.26 1.51 -20.28
N THR A 426 8.12 1.47 -20.97
CA THR A 426 6.82 1.19 -20.37
C THR A 426 6.78 -0.17 -19.65
N ALA A 427 7.34 -1.22 -20.28
CA ALA A 427 7.41 -2.54 -19.69
C ALA A 427 8.26 -2.56 -18.41
N THR A 428 9.42 -1.89 -18.43
CA THR A 428 10.32 -1.82 -17.27
C THR A 428 9.69 -1.04 -16.13
N THR A 429 9.08 0.11 -16.41
CA THR A 429 8.36 0.93 -15.43
C THR A 429 7.19 0.15 -14.81
N THR A 430 6.43 -0.58 -15.63
CA THR A 430 5.31 -1.41 -15.15
C THR A 430 5.76 -2.52 -14.20
N LYS A 431 6.86 -3.23 -14.53
CA LYS A 431 7.42 -4.27 -13.66
C LYS A 431 7.90 -3.71 -12.32
N ARG A 432 8.54 -2.53 -12.31
CA ARG A 432 8.95 -1.85 -11.06
C ARG A 432 7.75 -1.42 -10.22
N TYR A 433 6.69 -0.93 -10.85
CA TYR A 433 5.46 -0.56 -10.15
C TYR A 433 4.79 -1.78 -9.49
N ILE A 434 4.68 -2.91 -10.19
CA ILE A 434 4.19 -4.18 -9.62
C ILE A 434 5.00 -4.58 -8.39
N GLU A 435 6.33 -4.52 -8.50
CA GLU A 435 7.23 -4.89 -7.40
C GLU A 435 7.09 -3.95 -6.19
N ALA A 436 6.92 -2.64 -6.42
CA ALA A 436 6.65 -1.69 -5.35
C ALA A 436 5.31 -1.97 -4.63
N LEU A 437 4.26 -2.37 -5.36
CA LEU A 437 2.99 -2.80 -4.75
C LEU A 437 3.18 -4.06 -3.90
N LYS A 438 3.98 -5.02 -4.37
CA LYS A 438 4.31 -6.24 -3.61
C LYS A 438 5.06 -5.92 -2.31
N ASP A 439 6.06 -5.03 -2.37
CA ASP A 439 6.77 -4.53 -1.18
C ASP A 439 5.80 -3.88 -0.18
N CYS A 440 4.86 -3.06 -0.68
CA CYS A 440 3.86 -2.41 0.16
C CYS A 440 2.91 -3.42 0.83
N LEU A 441 2.47 -4.47 0.13
CA LEU A 441 1.65 -5.53 0.70
C LEU A 441 2.37 -6.24 1.84
N VAL A 442 3.53 -6.85 1.53
CA VAL A 442 4.28 -7.65 2.51
C VAL A 442 4.77 -6.78 3.67
N GLY A 443 5.22 -5.56 3.39
CA GLY A 443 5.71 -4.63 4.39
C GLY A 443 4.63 -4.18 5.37
N THR A 444 3.42 -3.87 4.87
CA THR A 444 2.30 -3.46 5.73
C THR A 444 1.85 -4.58 6.66
N LEU A 445 1.83 -5.83 6.17
CA LEU A 445 1.38 -6.97 6.98
C LEU A 445 2.40 -7.34 8.04
N HIS A 446 3.68 -7.37 7.68
CA HIS A 446 4.73 -7.56 8.68
C HIS A 446 4.70 -6.47 9.73
N TRP A 447 4.55 -5.20 9.30
CA TRP A 447 4.37 -4.07 10.21
C TRP A 447 3.17 -4.24 11.15
N ALA A 448 2.03 -4.74 10.68
CA ALA A 448 0.84 -4.94 11.52
C ALA A 448 1.10 -5.88 12.72
N TYR A 449 2.03 -6.83 12.61
CA TYR A 449 2.43 -7.67 13.73
C TYR A 449 3.63 -7.12 14.52
N GLU A 450 4.36 -6.13 13.99
CA GLU A 450 5.45 -5.47 14.71
C GLU A 450 4.96 -4.29 15.55
N THR A 451 3.98 -3.55 15.04
CA THR A 451 3.43 -2.38 15.72
C THR A 451 2.69 -2.77 17.00
N GLU A 452 2.81 -1.93 18.03
CA GLU A 452 2.08 -2.17 19.28
C GLU A 452 0.61 -1.70 19.20
N LEU A 453 0.16 -1.19 18.04
CA LEU A 453 -1.20 -0.71 17.80
C LEU A 453 -2.27 -1.78 17.99
N PHE A 454 -2.05 -2.95 17.40
CA PHE A 454 -3.10 -3.96 17.26
C PHE A 454 -3.02 -5.01 18.36
N PHE A 455 -1.79 -5.45 18.66
CA PHE A 455 -1.53 -6.58 19.55
C PHE A 455 -0.60 -6.22 20.72
N GLY A 456 -0.27 -4.94 20.89
CA GLY A 456 0.64 -4.48 21.93
C GLY A 456 2.00 -5.15 21.79
N LYS A 457 2.58 -5.59 22.91
CA LYS A 457 3.86 -6.32 22.93
C LYS A 457 3.75 -7.78 22.50
N LYS A 458 2.54 -8.27 22.22
CA LYS A 458 2.28 -9.68 21.88
C LYS A 458 2.24 -9.96 20.39
N GLY A 459 2.55 -8.97 19.54
CA GLY A 459 2.50 -9.13 18.08
C GLY A 459 3.27 -10.36 17.55
N SER A 460 4.42 -10.70 18.15
CA SER A 460 5.17 -11.91 17.80
C SER A 460 4.46 -13.22 18.21
N GLU A 461 3.79 -13.24 19.36
CA GLU A 461 2.99 -14.40 19.81
C GLU A 461 1.77 -14.58 18.90
N VAL A 462 1.05 -13.49 18.61
CA VAL A 462 -0.11 -13.51 17.71
C VAL A 462 0.32 -13.94 16.31
N ARG A 463 1.48 -13.50 15.82
CA ARG A 463 2.04 -13.95 14.54
C ARG A 463 2.33 -15.46 14.54
N ALA A 464 2.86 -15.99 15.64
CA ALA A 464 3.24 -17.40 15.74
C ALA A 464 2.03 -18.35 15.91
N PHE A 465 1.03 -17.95 16.69
CA PHE A 465 -0.07 -18.82 17.11
C PHE A 465 -1.43 -18.46 16.50
N GLY A 466 -1.58 -17.22 16.00
CA GLY A 466 -2.82 -16.71 15.41
C GLY A 466 -3.90 -16.31 16.43
N TRP A 467 -3.70 -16.52 17.73
CA TRP A 467 -4.73 -16.26 18.73
C TRP A 467 -4.65 -14.85 19.31
N VAL A 468 -5.80 -14.17 19.40
CA VAL A 468 -5.97 -12.87 20.06
C VAL A 468 -6.93 -13.03 21.23
N PHE A 469 -6.55 -12.46 22.38
CA PHE A 469 -7.36 -12.46 23.60
C PHE A 469 -7.92 -11.06 23.86
N VAL A 470 -9.25 -10.97 24.02
CA VAL A 470 -10.01 -9.71 24.06
C VAL A 470 -9.67 -8.84 25.27
N ASP A 471 -9.22 -9.45 26.37
CA ASP A 471 -8.87 -8.77 27.63
C ASP A 471 -7.49 -8.07 27.60
N GLN A 472 -6.72 -8.26 26.54
CA GLN A 472 -5.34 -7.78 26.43
C GLN A 472 -5.19 -6.58 25.50
N VAL A 473 -6.25 -5.78 25.34
CA VAL A 473 -6.24 -4.63 24.44
C VAL A 473 -5.10 -3.68 24.81
N PRO A 474 -4.29 -3.25 23.83
CA PRO A 474 -3.38 -2.15 24.02
C PRO A 474 -4.17 -0.92 24.48
N VAL A 475 -3.92 -0.46 25.70
CA VAL A 475 -4.40 0.84 26.14
C VAL A 475 -3.65 1.86 25.30
N ILE A 476 -4.30 2.36 24.24
CA ILE A 476 -3.87 3.63 23.66
C ILE A 476 -4.03 4.63 24.80
N PRO A 477 -2.99 5.39 25.18
CA PRO A 477 -3.15 6.43 26.18
C PRO A 477 -4.25 7.38 25.70
N GLU A 478 -5.43 7.27 26.31
CA GLU A 478 -6.38 8.37 26.31
C GLU A 478 -5.81 9.43 27.24
N GLU A 479 -6.07 10.70 26.90
CA GLU A 479 -5.52 11.87 27.58
C GLU A 479 -5.81 11.87 29.09
#